data_AF-A0A7S4M4G6-F1
#
_entry.id   AF-A0A7S4M4G6-F1
#
_cell.length_a   1.000
_cell.length_b   1.000
_cell.length_c   1.000
_cell.angle_alpha   90.00
_cell.angle_beta   90.00
_cell.angle_gamma   90.00
#
_symmetry.space_group_name_H-M   'P 1'
#
loop_
_entity.id
_entity.type
_entity.pdbx_description
1 polymer ?
#
loop_
_entity_poly.entity_id
_entity_poly.type
_entity_poly.pdbx_seq_one_letter_code
_entity_poly.pdbx_strand_id
1 'polypeptide(L)'
;FISSGLCIMAQATSVFEYNEKHFRAQVSQAMDSVKKILDNTRNPQLAEEQAHSYQDKFLLANFLTSCALTSHFNCLEVVGFTQETLQTLQKWAVDKAVTVRFRGEEKCEFVRSVTRKEESKTQKVTEVTTAAGTSTRTSKVVTTIKEYFWRFSVRYELVAFQATDVSNAMVIYTNNVFNDMVTRTDVSPRPKVAILGEFDLNITWMLQQLGSDLSIAFGIDKSSPSCHTPRRNKQISESLDFFSRSYSWASQLDSYFCQKLFPLQKDHGLDLSAVNCSGVFVPILPIIDSADDAHTGVILPERDIQAFMNEQKLGLQEKLTAFGKMFPASQEKSPNADSAASGLITRKEVALLLALNHSKAISQYYTDAVQYIEEMLRAQIISAIGKEVTPDDLTEYMAYHNRKLFKYEYIPEVFSHAIRRPQHYPEGIVALESASGSAIPTSVRKLENPQPMTFDINAATSIQFHGPRYIHARVNHSFSGQTPPALHLTARARQFSSFILVIGNIISATKINPKHAIIVQNKDDLLIPLLMEQIPTPKAFRDAIESLSPEQQAFA
;
A
#
# COMPACT_ATOMS: atom_id res chain seq x y z
N PHE A 1 -11.30 -26.14 6.02
CA PHE A 1 -11.01 -25.41 7.27
C PHE A 1 -9.65 -25.87 7.74
N ILE A 2 -8.74 -24.95 8.11
CA ILE A 2 -7.27 -25.11 8.17
C ILE A 2 -6.60 -24.87 6.80
N SER A 3 -6.50 -23.59 6.40
CA SER A 3 -5.65 -23.11 5.29
C SER A 3 -5.52 -21.58 5.32
N SER A 4 -6.42 -20.88 6.01
CA SER A 4 -6.39 -19.41 6.18
C SER A 4 -5.34 -18.87 7.16
N GLY A 5 -4.59 -19.73 7.87
CA GLY A 5 -3.67 -19.29 8.93
C GLY A 5 -2.25 -18.94 8.48
N LEU A 6 -1.77 -19.49 7.35
CA LEU A 6 -0.40 -19.24 6.88
C LEU A 6 -0.26 -18.08 5.89
N CYS A 7 -1.38 -17.54 5.38
CA CYS A 7 -1.36 -16.43 4.43
C CYS A 7 -1.22 -15.04 5.09
N ILE A 8 -1.41 -14.95 6.42
CA ILE A 8 -1.34 -13.67 7.15
C ILE A 8 0.11 -13.25 7.47
N MET A 9 1.06 -14.20 7.56
CA MET A 9 2.46 -13.89 7.86
C MET A 9 3.25 -13.32 6.66
N ALA A 10 2.74 -13.49 5.43
CA ALA A 10 3.43 -13.05 4.20
C ALA A 10 2.87 -11.74 3.60
N GLN A 11 1.84 -11.15 4.21
CA GLN A 11 1.22 -9.88 3.74
C GLN A 11 1.64 -8.64 4.53
N ALA A 12 2.53 -8.77 5.53
CA ALA A 12 2.99 -7.65 6.35
C ALA A 12 4.23 -6.91 5.80
N THR A 13 4.78 -7.31 4.66
CA THR A 13 6.07 -6.80 4.14
C THR A 13 5.99 -5.71 3.07
N SER A 14 4.81 -5.23 2.67
CA SER A 14 4.71 -4.15 1.65
C SER A 14 3.83 -2.96 2.08
N VAL A 15 3.96 -2.49 3.31
CA VAL A 15 3.30 -1.23 3.72
C VAL A 15 4.02 -0.01 3.12
N PHE A 16 5.29 -0.17 2.73
CA PHE A 16 6.13 0.91 2.22
C PHE A 16 6.77 0.49 0.89
N GLU A 17 6.20 0.92 -0.23
CA GLU A 17 6.88 0.87 -1.53
C GLU A 17 7.71 2.15 -1.66
N TYR A 18 9.03 2.02 -1.65
CA TYR A 18 9.91 3.17 -1.79
C TYR A 18 9.77 3.76 -3.19
N ASN A 19 9.40 5.04 -3.24
CA ASN A 19 9.32 5.81 -4.47
C ASN A 19 10.31 6.96 -4.40
N GLU A 20 11.51 6.73 -4.95
CA GLU A 20 12.61 7.69 -4.92
C GLU A 20 12.19 9.08 -5.41
N LYS A 21 11.47 9.14 -6.54
CA LYS A 21 11.03 10.41 -7.13
C LYS A 21 10.08 11.17 -6.20
N HIS A 22 9.16 10.47 -5.56
CA HIS A 22 8.24 11.07 -4.60
C HIS A 22 8.98 11.58 -3.36
N PHE A 23 9.85 10.74 -2.80
CA PHE A 23 10.65 11.09 -1.62
C PHE A 23 11.56 12.29 -1.86
N ARG A 24 12.23 12.37 -3.02
CA ARG A 24 13.04 13.54 -3.41
C ARG A 24 12.22 14.81 -3.51
N ALA A 25 11.02 14.76 -4.07
CA ALA A 25 10.14 15.91 -4.15
C ALA A 25 9.72 16.39 -2.75
N GLN A 26 9.44 15.46 -1.84
CA GLN A 26 9.13 15.75 -0.45
C GLN A 26 10.30 16.40 0.30
N VAL A 27 11.51 15.84 0.17
CA VAL A 27 12.72 16.42 0.79
C VAL A 27 12.98 17.81 0.21
N SER A 28 12.87 17.98 -1.11
CA SER A 28 13.05 19.28 -1.77
C SER A 28 12.07 20.33 -1.23
N GLN A 29 10.82 19.98 -0.98
CA GLN A 29 9.85 20.90 -0.35
C GLN A 29 10.24 21.24 1.10
N ALA A 30 10.76 20.26 1.85
CA ALA A 30 11.19 20.47 3.23
C ALA A 30 12.49 21.29 3.34
N MET A 31 13.32 21.32 2.30
CA MET A 31 14.56 22.11 2.27
C MET A 31 14.32 23.61 2.44
N ASP A 32 13.18 24.13 1.99
CA ASP A 32 12.82 25.54 2.20
C ASP A 32 12.61 25.87 3.68
N SER A 33 12.05 24.93 4.46
CA SER A 33 11.96 25.07 5.92
C SER A 33 13.33 24.92 6.56
N VAL A 34 14.14 23.94 6.14
CA VAL A 34 15.50 23.74 6.68
C VAL A 34 16.35 25.00 6.54
N LYS A 35 16.33 25.66 5.39
CA LYS A 35 17.07 26.90 5.15
C LYS A 35 16.62 28.08 6.01
N LYS A 36 15.38 28.06 6.50
CA LYS A 36 14.86 29.06 7.45
C LYS A 36 15.22 28.75 8.89
N ILE A 37 15.30 27.46 9.23
CA ILE A 37 15.59 26.98 10.59
C ILE A 37 17.09 27.07 10.88
N LEU A 38 17.93 26.73 9.90
CA LEU A 38 19.38 26.74 10.03
C LEU A 38 19.95 28.13 9.68
N ASP A 39 21.11 28.45 10.25
CA ASP A 39 21.80 29.71 9.98
C ASP A 39 22.12 29.90 8.49
N ASN A 40 22.01 31.15 8.00
CA ASN A 40 22.22 31.51 6.59
C ASN A 40 23.63 31.21 6.05
N THR A 41 24.60 30.92 6.91
CA THR A 41 25.96 30.54 6.54
C THR A 41 26.09 29.07 6.15
N ARG A 42 25.05 28.26 6.41
CA ARG A 42 25.07 26.81 6.22
C ARG A 42 24.54 26.42 4.84
N ASN A 43 24.97 25.26 4.35
CA ASN A 43 24.58 24.75 3.04
C ASN A 43 24.21 23.26 3.13
N PRO A 44 23.06 22.95 3.77
CA PRO A 44 22.57 21.58 3.86
C PRO A 44 22.17 21.07 2.47
N GLN A 45 22.63 19.87 2.13
CA GLN A 45 22.34 19.18 0.87
C GLN A 45 21.95 17.73 1.12
N LEU A 46 21.36 17.09 0.13
CA LEU A 46 21.11 15.64 0.20
C LEU A 46 22.44 14.91 0.37
N ALA A 47 22.46 13.85 1.18
CA ALA A 47 23.70 13.15 1.50
C ALA A 47 24.48 12.68 0.26
N GLU A 48 23.80 12.30 -0.82
CA GLU A 48 24.44 11.83 -2.05
C GLU A 48 25.12 12.93 -2.87
N GLU A 49 24.71 14.19 -2.68
CA GLU A 49 25.20 15.35 -3.43
C GLU A 49 26.56 15.83 -2.89
N GLN A 50 26.98 15.29 -1.75
CA GLN A 50 28.19 15.67 -1.06
C GLN A 50 29.07 14.47 -0.75
N ALA A 51 30.40 14.65 -0.83
CA ALA A 51 31.32 13.59 -0.47
C ALA A 51 31.25 13.32 1.04
N HIS A 52 31.06 12.06 1.42
CA HIS A 52 30.99 11.61 2.80
C HIS A 52 31.55 10.20 2.90
N SER A 53 31.97 9.80 4.09
CA SER A 53 32.53 8.48 4.35
C SER A 53 31.44 7.43 4.54
N TYR A 54 31.84 6.16 4.48
CA TYR A 54 30.95 5.05 4.84
C TYR A 54 30.44 5.14 6.28
N GLN A 55 31.26 5.66 7.20
CA GLN A 55 30.91 5.84 8.61
C GLN A 55 29.76 6.84 8.79
N ASP A 56 29.75 7.90 7.98
CA ASP A 56 28.75 8.97 8.05
C ASP A 56 27.34 8.48 7.74
N LYS A 57 27.21 7.39 6.97
CA LYS A 57 25.90 6.78 6.66
C LYS A 57 25.21 6.20 7.88
N PHE A 58 25.98 5.65 8.82
CA PHE A 58 25.45 5.20 10.09
C PHE A 58 25.13 6.37 11.02
N LEU A 59 25.98 7.41 11.02
CA LEU A 59 25.70 8.63 11.80
C LEU A 59 24.42 9.30 11.31
N LEU A 60 24.21 9.34 9.99
CA LEU A 60 22.99 9.82 9.36
C LEU A 60 21.78 8.95 9.73
N ALA A 61 21.89 7.62 9.65
CA ALA A 61 20.82 6.71 10.07
C ALA A 61 20.47 6.88 11.55
N ASN A 62 21.48 7.10 12.41
CA ASN A 62 21.28 7.39 13.83
C ASN A 62 20.52 8.71 14.02
N PHE A 63 20.98 9.78 13.38
CA PHE A 63 20.35 11.10 13.38
C PHE A 63 18.89 11.03 12.94
N LEU A 64 18.61 10.38 11.81
CA LEU A 64 17.25 10.20 11.27
C LEU A 64 16.34 9.44 12.25
N THR A 65 16.88 8.42 12.91
CA THR A 65 16.12 7.63 13.91
C THR A 65 15.79 8.47 15.13
N SER A 66 16.76 9.25 15.62
CA SER A 66 16.54 10.18 16.74
C SER A 66 15.51 11.25 16.40
N CYS A 67 15.59 11.84 15.20
CA CYS A 67 14.57 12.78 14.72
C CYS A 67 13.18 12.14 14.65
N ALA A 68 13.08 10.93 14.09
CA ALA A 68 11.81 10.21 13.97
C ALA A 68 11.20 9.91 15.36
N LEU A 69 12.01 9.45 16.32
CA LEU A 69 11.58 9.19 17.70
C LEU A 69 11.07 10.46 18.39
N THR A 70 11.86 11.53 18.40
CA THR A 70 11.46 12.80 19.03
C THR A 70 10.20 13.36 18.38
N SER A 71 10.10 13.25 17.05
CA SER A 71 8.91 13.68 16.31
C SER A 71 7.67 12.90 16.70
N HIS A 72 7.82 11.61 16.96
CA HIS A 72 6.73 10.75 17.41
C HIS A 72 6.25 11.13 18.81
N PHE A 73 7.18 11.41 19.73
CA PHE A 73 6.83 11.93 21.05
C PHE A 73 6.09 13.28 20.98
N ASN A 74 6.47 14.16 20.06
CA ASN A 74 5.74 15.42 19.83
C ASN A 74 4.28 15.15 19.37
N CYS A 75 4.04 14.12 18.55
CA CYS A 75 2.68 13.71 18.21
C CYS A 75 1.92 13.17 19.43
N LEU A 76 2.57 12.40 20.30
CA LEU A 76 1.96 11.88 21.52
C LEU A 76 1.61 13.00 22.51
N GLU A 77 2.43 14.04 22.60
CA GLU A 77 2.18 15.23 23.43
C GLU A 77 0.84 15.91 23.04
N VAL A 78 0.53 15.99 21.74
CA VAL A 78 -0.76 16.53 21.23
C VAL A 78 -1.98 15.78 21.78
N VAL A 79 -1.83 14.48 22.05
CA VAL A 79 -2.90 13.61 22.56
C VAL A 79 -2.76 13.32 24.06
N GLY A 80 -2.03 14.16 24.79
CA GLY A 80 -2.04 14.18 26.26
C GLY A 80 -0.94 13.37 26.94
N PHE A 81 0.07 12.88 26.21
CA PHE A 81 1.25 12.29 26.84
C PHE A 81 2.13 13.41 27.39
N THR A 82 1.87 13.81 28.63
CA THR A 82 2.69 14.82 29.34
C THR A 82 4.03 14.23 29.77
N GLN A 83 4.95 15.09 30.19
CA GLN A 83 6.23 14.68 30.75
C GLN A 83 6.07 13.71 31.94
N GLU A 84 5.12 13.97 32.82
CA GLU A 84 4.82 13.12 34.00
C GLU A 84 4.29 11.74 33.59
N THR A 85 3.41 11.69 32.57
CA THR A 85 2.92 10.44 31.99
C THR A 85 4.08 9.65 31.38
N LEU A 86 4.92 10.29 30.57
CA LEU A 86 6.07 9.63 29.93
C LEU A 86 7.07 9.07 30.93
N GLN A 87 7.37 9.80 32.02
CA GLN A 87 8.24 9.28 33.10
C GLN A 87 7.69 8.01 33.73
N THR A 88 6.37 7.95 33.92
CA THR A 88 5.72 6.77 34.51
C THR A 88 5.75 5.59 33.54
N LEU A 89 5.44 5.83 32.27
CA LEU A 89 5.49 4.79 31.22
C LEU A 89 6.92 4.28 31.01
N GLN A 90 7.93 5.16 31.03
CA GLN A 90 9.33 4.77 30.95
C GLN A 90 9.73 3.84 32.10
N LYS A 91 9.31 4.15 33.33
CA LYS A 91 9.53 3.27 34.50
C LYS A 91 8.89 1.90 34.32
N TRP A 92 7.68 1.83 33.73
CA TRP A 92 7.04 0.55 33.43
C TRP A 92 7.82 -0.25 32.38
N ALA A 93 8.35 0.43 31.36
CA ALA A 93 9.07 -0.19 30.24
C ALA A 93 10.42 -0.84 30.60
N VAL A 94 10.93 -0.58 31.81
CA VAL A 94 12.15 -1.23 32.33
C VAL A 94 11.92 -2.73 32.50
N ASP A 95 10.82 -3.11 33.15
CA ASP A 95 10.58 -4.51 33.55
C ASP A 95 9.44 -5.17 32.78
N LYS A 96 8.53 -4.38 32.18
CA LYS A 96 7.29 -4.87 31.59
C LYS A 96 7.01 -4.25 30.24
N ALA A 97 6.32 -5.01 29.40
CA ALA A 97 5.79 -4.47 28.15
C ALA A 97 4.77 -3.36 28.44
N VAL A 98 4.86 -2.24 27.74
CA VAL A 98 3.92 -1.11 27.81
C VAL A 98 3.13 -1.04 26.50
N THR A 99 1.81 -1.05 26.62
CA THR A 99 0.88 -1.00 25.48
C THR A 99 -0.04 0.19 25.61
N VAL A 100 -0.21 0.92 24.51
CA VAL A 100 -1.24 1.94 24.35
C VAL A 100 -2.41 1.32 23.60
N ARG A 101 -3.61 1.42 24.17
CA ARG A 101 -4.84 0.87 23.62
C ARG A 101 -5.87 1.97 23.40
N PHE A 102 -6.42 2.02 22.20
CA PHE A 102 -7.68 2.72 21.96
C PHE A 102 -8.83 1.74 22.21
N ARG A 103 -9.77 2.13 23.07
CA ARG A 103 -10.98 1.37 23.35
C ARG A 103 -12.18 2.30 23.49
N GLY A 104 -13.37 1.76 23.35
CA GLY A 104 -14.58 2.55 23.53
C GLY A 104 -15.87 1.74 23.42
N GLU A 105 -16.97 2.47 23.54
CA GLU A 105 -18.32 1.94 23.55
C GLU A 105 -19.21 2.86 22.70
N GLU A 106 -19.92 2.27 21.75
CA GLU A 106 -20.98 2.90 20.98
C GLU A 106 -22.33 2.48 21.59
N LYS A 107 -23.22 3.44 21.82
CA LYS A 107 -24.56 3.22 22.36
C LYS A 107 -25.62 3.88 21.50
N CYS A 108 -26.71 3.17 21.23
CA CYS A 108 -27.86 3.71 20.52
C CYS A 108 -29.12 3.58 21.37
N GLU A 109 -29.71 4.71 21.74
CA GLU A 109 -30.83 4.80 22.68
C GLU A 109 -32.03 5.47 22.02
N PHE A 110 -33.23 4.94 22.26
CA PHE A 110 -34.47 5.57 21.82
C PHE A 110 -34.75 6.81 22.67
N VAL A 111 -35.01 7.93 22.01
CA VAL A 111 -35.31 9.21 22.68
C VAL A 111 -36.82 9.46 22.70
N ARG A 112 -37.47 9.51 21.53
CA ARG A 112 -38.90 9.81 21.38
C ARG A 112 -39.42 9.45 19.99
N SER A 113 -40.75 9.43 19.83
CA SER A 113 -41.38 9.38 18.51
C SER A 113 -42.34 10.55 18.30
N VAL A 114 -42.43 11.06 17.08
CA VAL A 114 -43.33 12.15 16.69
C VAL A 114 -44.12 11.76 15.46
N THR A 115 -45.41 12.08 15.45
CA THR A 115 -46.28 11.87 14.30
C THR A 115 -46.62 13.23 13.71
N ARG A 116 -46.32 13.43 12.42
CA ARG A 116 -46.70 14.63 11.67
C ARG A 116 -47.48 14.27 10.41
N LYS A 117 -48.40 15.14 10.02
CA LYS A 117 -49.17 15.00 8.79
C LYS A 117 -48.57 15.94 7.74
N GLU A 118 -48.21 15.40 6.58
CA GLU A 118 -47.69 16.18 5.46
C GLU A 118 -48.69 16.10 4.30
N GLU A 119 -49.20 17.25 3.86
CA GLU A 119 -50.10 17.33 2.71
C GLU A 119 -49.30 17.23 1.40
N SER A 120 -49.77 16.42 0.45
CA SER A 120 -49.15 16.31 -0.87
C SER A 120 -49.10 17.65 -1.60
N LYS A 121 -47.97 17.95 -2.26
CA LYS A 121 -47.80 19.14 -3.10
C LYS A 121 -48.70 19.13 -4.35
N THR A 122 -49.20 17.96 -4.75
CA THR A 122 -50.09 17.78 -5.91
C THR A 122 -51.54 17.65 -5.44
N GLN A 123 -52.38 18.60 -5.86
CA GLN A 123 -53.82 18.56 -5.60
C GLN A 123 -54.54 17.77 -6.70
N LYS A 124 -55.39 16.82 -6.33
CA LYS A 124 -56.23 16.09 -7.28
C LYS A 124 -57.59 16.77 -7.34
N VAL A 125 -57.80 17.59 -8.36
CA VAL A 125 -59.09 18.22 -8.65
C VAL A 125 -59.93 17.22 -9.45
N THR A 126 -61.12 16.90 -8.97
CA THR A 126 -62.08 16.07 -9.68
C THR A 126 -63.32 16.92 -9.95
N GLU A 127 -63.61 17.19 -11.22
CA GLU A 127 -64.86 17.84 -11.63
C GLU A 127 -65.99 16.82 -11.63
N VAL A 128 -67.10 17.14 -10.97
CA VAL A 128 -68.32 16.33 -10.97
C VAL A 128 -69.40 17.15 -11.66
N THR A 129 -69.86 16.68 -12.82
CA THR A 129 -70.96 17.30 -13.58
C THR A 129 -72.27 16.64 -13.19
N THR A 130 -73.21 17.40 -12.64
CA THR A 130 -74.60 16.98 -12.43
C THR A 130 -75.54 17.88 -13.25
N ALA A 131 -76.79 17.45 -13.45
CA ALA A 131 -77.77 18.11 -14.32
C ALA A 131 -78.12 19.58 -13.95
N ALA A 132 -77.56 20.11 -12.86
CA ALA A 132 -77.75 21.48 -12.38
C ALA A 132 -76.46 22.34 -12.36
N GLY A 133 -75.32 21.84 -12.87
CA GLY A 133 -74.07 22.61 -12.98
C GLY A 133 -72.82 21.85 -12.51
N THR A 134 -71.65 22.30 -12.96
CA THR A 134 -70.33 21.69 -12.66
C THR A 134 -69.84 22.10 -11.27
N SER A 135 -69.46 21.13 -10.42
CA SER A 135 -68.85 21.38 -9.10
C SER A 135 -67.46 20.74 -9.03
N THR A 136 -66.45 21.52 -8.62
CA THR A 136 -65.06 21.08 -8.45
C THR A 136 -64.82 20.55 -7.04
N ARG A 137 -64.40 19.29 -6.89
CA ARG A 137 -63.96 18.69 -5.63
C ARG A 137 -62.43 18.56 -5.60
N THR A 138 -61.78 19.33 -4.75
CA THR A 138 -60.32 19.28 -4.55
C THR A 138 -60.01 18.28 -3.44
N SER A 139 -59.22 17.25 -3.74
CA SER A 139 -58.74 16.29 -2.75
C SER A 139 -57.20 16.35 -2.65
N LYS A 140 -56.69 16.42 -1.42
CA LYS A 140 -55.26 16.33 -1.12
C LYS A 140 -55.00 15.01 -0.40
N VAL A 141 -53.98 14.27 -0.84
CA VAL A 141 -53.49 13.10 -0.10
C VAL A 141 -52.68 13.60 1.08
N VAL A 142 -53.13 13.29 2.30
CA VAL A 142 -52.40 13.60 3.55
C VAL A 142 -51.64 12.36 3.97
N THR A 143 -50.31 12.42 3.94
CA THR A 143 -49.45 11.32 4.39
C THR A 143 -49.09 11.53 5.85
N THR A 144 -49.46 10.57 6.70
CA THR A 144 -49.03 10.56 8.11
C THR A 144 -47.64 9.95 8.19
N ILE A 145 -46.65 10.73 8.64
CA ILE A 145 -45.26 10.30 8.82
C ILE A 145 -45.00 10.18 10.32
N LYS A 146 -44.60 8.98 10.76
CA LYS A 146 -44.11 8.74 12.12
C LYS A 146 -42.58 8.67 12.10
N GLU A 147 -41.96 9.54 12.88
CA GLU A 147 -40.51 9.66 13.00
C GLU A 147 -40.07 9.21 14.39
N TYR A 148 -39.04 8.38 14.44
CA TYR A 148 -38.43 7.85 15.66
C TYR A 148 -37.04 8.47 15.82
N PHE A 149 -36.81 9.13 16.94
CA PHE A 149 -35.59 9.84 17.30
C PHE A 149 -34.74 8.95 18.19
N TRP A 150 -33.49 8.76 17.81
CA TRP A 150 -32.50 7.93 18.49
C TRP A 150 -31.28 8.79 18.82
N ARG A 151 -30.61 8.52 19.94
CA ARG A 151 -29.33 9.12 20.28
C ARG A 151 -28.23 8.09 20.12
N PHE A 152 -27.28 8.37 19.23
CA PHE A 152 -26.08 7.57 19.07
C PHE A 152 -24.91 8.25 19.79
N SER A 153 -24.41 7.64 20.85
CA SER A 153 -23.32 8.14 21.68
C SER A 153 -22.09 7.26 21.53
N VAL A 154 -20.91 7.88 21.50
CA VAL A 154 -19.63 7.20 21.44
C VAL A 154 -18.74 7.73 22.54
N ARG A 155 -18.38 6.84 23.46
CA ARG A 155 -17.37 7.08 24.48
C ARG A 155 -16.13 6.32 24.11
N TYR A 156 -14.98 6.98 24.06
CA TYR A 156 -13.72 6.33 23.79
C TYR A 156 -12.60 6.89 24.66
N GLU A 157 -11.54 6.10 24.78
CA GLU A 157 -10.35 6.46 25.52
C GLU A 157 -9.09 5.81 24.92
N LEU A 158 -7.99 6.55 25.04
CA LEU A 158 -6.64 6.06 24.85
C LEU A 158 -6.06 5.79 26.23
N VAL A 159 -5.70 4.54 26.48
CA VAL A 159 -5.17 4.10 27.77
C VAL A 159 -3.82 3.46 27.59
N ALA A 160 -2.94 3.59 28.57
CA ALA A 160 -1.68 2.87 28.62
C ALA A 160 -1.66 1.91 29.81
N PHE A 161 -1.17 0.69 29.59
CA PHE A 161 -1.05 -0.33 30.64
C PHE A 161 0.24 -1.12 30.49
N GLN A 162 0.66 -1.74 31.60
CA GLN A 162 1.82 -2.62 31.66
C GLN A 162 1.41 -4.09 31.64
N ALA A 163 2.18 -4.92 30.94
CA ALA A 163 1.92 -6.34 30.73
C ALA A 163 0.47 -6.60 30.27
N THR A 164 -0.35 -7.24 31.09
CA THR A 164 -1.76 -7.54 30.83
C THR A 164 -2.70 -6.88 31.85
N ASP A 165 -2.20 -5.95 32.67
CA ASP A 165 -2.97 -5.28 33.73
C ASP A 165 -3.80 -4.12 33.18
N VAL A 166 -4.83 -4.45 32.41
CA VAL A 166 -5.75 -3.48 31.79
C VAL A 166 -6.66 -2.83 32.85
N SER A 167 -6.83 -3.46 34.01
CA SER A 167 -7.62 -2.93 35.14
C SER A 167 -7.03 -1.66 35.72
N ASN A 168 -5.70 -1.58 35.82
CA ASN A 168 -4.99 -0.41 36.34
C ASN A 168 -4.43 0.47 35.20
N ALA A 169 -5.07 0.45 34.03
CA ALA A 169 -4.64 1.25 32.90
C ALA A 169 -4.74 2.75 33.19
N MET A 170 -3.71 3.50 32.82
CA MET A 170 -3.68 4.95 32.89
C MET A 170 -4.46 5.52 31.71
N VAL A 171 -5.49 6.33 31.97
CA VAL A 171 -6.24 7.04 30.93
C VAL A 171 -5.46 8.28 30.51
N ILE A 172 -5.09 8.36 29.23
CA ILE A 172 -4.29 9.46 28.67
C ILE A 172 -5.19 10.43 27.90
N TYR A 173 -6.11 9.88 27.11
CA TYR A 173 -7.01 10.66 26.29
C TYR A 173 -8.42 10.11 26.41
N THR A 174 -9.43 10.96 26.48
CA THR A 174 -10.82 10.50 26.47
C THR A 174 -11.77 11.56 25.92
N ASN A 175 -12.82 11.09 25.27
CA ASN A 175 -13.96 11.92 24.92
C ASN A 175 -15.28 11.14 24.94
N ASN A 176 -16.37 11.89 25.00
CA ASN A 176 -17.73 11.38 24.86
C ASN A 176 -18.53 12.30 23.95
N VAL A 177 -18.92 11.77 22.79
CA VAL A 177 -19.62 12.52 21.74
C VAL A 177 -20.94 11.83 21.41
N PHE A 178 -21.90 12.58 20.87
CA PHE A 178 -23.17 11.99 20.45
C PHE A 178 -23.75 12.72 19.25
N ASN A 179 -24.57 12.01 18.48
CA ASN A 179 -25.35 12.54 17.38
C ASN A 179 -26.77 11.95 17.40
N ASP A 180 -27.75 12.82 17.21
CA ASP A 180 -29.15 12.40 17.16
C ASP A 180 -29.50 11.94 15.74
N MET A 181 -30.21 10.82 15.63
CA MET A 181 -30.57 10.15 14.39
C MET A 181 -32.08 10.00 14.29
N VAL A 182 -32.63 10.08 13.07
CA VAL A 182 -34.07 9.92 12.83
C VAL A 182 -34.33 8.77 11.86
N THR A 183 -35.32 7.95 12.18
CA THR A 183 -35.78 6.83 11.35
C THR A 183 -37.30 6.90 11.16
N ARG A 184 -37.83 6.24 10.12
CA ARG A 184 -39.28 6.17 9.83
C ARG A 184 -39.95 4.90 10.37
N THR A 185 -39.16 4.02 10.96
CA THR A 185 -39.58 2.73 11.49
C THR A 185 -39.14 2.63 12.94
N ASP A 186 -39.85 1.84 13.73
CA ASP A 186 -39.48 1.52 15.12
C ASP A 186 -38.34 0.49 15.18
N VAL A 187 -37.27 0.74 14.43
CA VAL A 187 -36.11 -0.14 14.32
C VAL A 187 -34.89 0.73 14.59
N SER A 188 -34.11 0.32 15.59
CA SER A 188 -32.89 1.04 15.96
C SER A 188 -31.94 1.10 14.77
N PRO A 189 -31.39 2.27 14.42
CA PRO A 189 -30.48 2.41 13.28
C PRO A 189 -29.11 1.74 13.53
N ARG A 190 -28.79 1.45 14.80
CA ARG A 190 -27.54 0.84 15.24
C ARG A 190 -27.78 -0.15 16.40
N PRO A 191 -26.84 -1.05 16.71
CA PRO A 191 -26.90 -1.89 17.91
C PRO A 191 -27.07 -1.03 19.17
N LYS A 192 -27.81 -1.55 20.17
CA LYS A 192 -28.05 -0.85 21.44
C LYS A 192 -26.74 -0.52 22.17
N VAL A 193 -25.82 -1.47 22.17
CA VAL A 193 -24.44 -1.32 22.66
C VAL A 193 -23.53 -2.08 21.70
N ALA A 194 -22.44 -1.47 21.28
CA ALA A 194 -21.35 -2.13 20.58
C ALA A 194 -20.02 -1.72 21.21
N ILE A 195 -19.15 -2.69 21.50
CA ILE A 195 -17.81 -2.42 22.00
C ILE A 195 -16.90 -2.17 20.81
N LEU A 196 -16.18 -1.05 20.84
CA LEU A 196 -15.14 -0.75 19.86
C LEU A 196 -13.98 -1.71 20.09
N GLY A 197 -13.55 -2.37 19.01
CA GLY A 197 -12.41 -3.28 19.04
C GLY A 197 -11.17 -2.62 19.64
N GLU A 198 -10.35 -3.43 20.31
CA GLU A 198 -9.15 -2.95 20.99
C GLU A 198 -8.03 -2.76 19.96
N PHE A 199 -7.61 -1.51 19.76
CA PHE A 199 -6.49 -1.18 18.87
C PHE A 199 -5.23 -0.93 19.70
N ASP A 200 -4.31 -1.88 19.64
CA ASP A 200 -3.11 -1.89 20.49
C ASP A 200 -1.85 -1.48 19.73
N LEU A 201 -1.03 -0.67 20.38
CA LEU A 201 0.33 -0.37 19.98
C LEU A 201 1.26 -0.62 21.16
N ASN A 202 2.17 -1.58 21.01
CA ASN A 202 3.25 -1.78 21.97
C ASN A 202 4.31 -0.68 21.77
N ILE A 203 4.48 0.16 22.80
CA ILE A 203 5.43 1.29 22.78
C ILE A 203 6.68 1.04 23.64
N THR A 204 6.85 -0.19 24.13
CA THR A 204 7.97 -0.56 25.03
C THR A 204 9.31 -0.19 24.44
N TRP A 205 9.56 -0.60 23.18
CA TRP A 205 10.82 -0.33 22.50
C TRP A 205 11.11 1.17 22.39
N MET A 206 10.10 1.97 22.03
CA MET A 206 10.23 3.41 21.90
C MET A 206 10.55 4.08 23.25
N LEU A 207 9.90 3.65 24.33
CA LEU A 207 10.17 4.14 25.68
C LEU A 207 11.57 3.77 26.18
N GLN A 208 12.09 2.62 25.77
CA GLN A 208 13.46 2.17 26.07
C GLN A 208 14.53 3.00 25.36
N GLN A 209 14.16 3.81 24.35
CA GLN A 209 15.07 4.74 23.70
C GLN A 209 15.19 6.08 24.44
N LEU A 210 14.50 6.27 25.57
CA LEU A 210 14.59 7.48 26.38
C LEU A 210 15.66 7.35 27.47
N GLY A 211 16.49 8.40 27.62
CA GLY A 211 17.38 8.61 28.76
C GLY A 211 16.63 9.02 30.03
N SER A 212 17.34 9.18 31.15
CA SER A 212 16.75 9.57 32.45
C SER A 212 16.14 10.97 32.45
N ASP A 213 16.58 11.83 31.54
CA ASP A 213 16.08 13.18 31.29
C ASP A 213 14.99 13.23 30.20
N LEU A 214 14.56 12.07 29.70
CA LEU A 214 13.65 11.91 28.55
C LEU A 214 14.24 12.41 27.21
N SER A 215 15.55 12.61 27.13
CA SER A 215 16.24 12.78 25.84
C SER A 215 16.29 11.45 25.08
N ILE A 216 16.45 11.50 23.76
CA ILE A 216 16.63 10.28 22.97
C ILE A 216 18.05 9.76 23.13
N ALA A 217 18.18 8.53 23.63
CA ALA A 217 19.44 7.82 23.83
C ALA A 217 19.69 6.72 22.78
N PHE A 218 19.07 6.83 21.60
CA PHE A 218 19.23 5.87 20.51
C PHE A 218 20.67 5.83 19.98
N GLY A 219 21.20 4.61 19.80
CA GLY A 219 22.56 4.39 19.32
C GLY A 219 22.66 3.12 18.47
N ILE A 220 23.44 3.20 17.39
CA ILE A 220 23.72 2.05 16.53
C ILE A 220 24.99 1.32 17.00
N ASP A 221 24.84 0.06 17.41
CA ASP A 221 25.97 -0.84 17.62
C ASP A 221 26.39 -1.52 16.31
N LYS A 222 27.68 -1.41 15.96
CA LYS A 222 28.27 -1.97 14.75
C LYS A 222 29.13 -3.21 15.03
N SER A 223 29.21 -3.64 16.27
CA SER A 223 30.07 -4.76 16.69
C SER A 223 29.67 -6.10 16.07
N SER A 224 28.40 -6.24 15.66
CA SER A 224 27.89 -7.48 15.05
C SER A 224 28.51 -7.75 13.68
N PRO A 225 29.02 -8.97 13.41
CA PRO A 225 29.51 -9.38 12.09
C PRO A 225 28.46 -9.29 10.98
N SER A 226 27.17 -9.33 11.31
CA SER A 226 26.08 -9.23 10.34
C SER A 226 25.75 -7.78 9.94
N CYS A 227 26.35 -6.78 10.60
CA CYS A 227 26.09 -5.35 10.40
C CYS A 227 26.88 -4.79 9.20
N HIS A 228 26.41 -5.06 8.00
CA HIS A 228 27.09 -4.64 6.76
C HIS A 228 26.62 -3.31 6.17
N THR A 229 25.45 -2.83 6.54
CA THR A 229 24.90 -1.53 6.13
C THR A 229 24.03 -0.99 7.26
N PRO A 230 23.67 0.31 7.28
CA PRO A 230 22.73 0.84 8.26
C PRO A 230 21.40 0.07 8.26
N ARG A 231 20.86 -0.32 7.10
CA ARG A 231 19.62 -1.10 7.03
C ARG A 231 19.76 -2.52 7.58
N ARG A 232 20.94 -3.14 7.42
CA ARG A 232 21.30 -4.47 7.94
C ARG A 232 21.81 -4.43 9.37
N ASN A 233 21.35 -3.47 10.16
CA ASN A 233 21.66 -3.32 11.58
C ASN A 233 20.45 -3.70 12.45
N LYS A 234 20.69 -4.31 13.62
CA LYS A 234 19.62 -4.77 14.51
C LYS A 234 18.77 -3.60 15.03
N GLN A 235 19.39 -2.54 15.52
CA GLN A 235 18.70 -1.38 16.08
C GLN A 235 17.85 -0.66 15.01
N ILE A 236 18.37 -0.55 13.78
CA ILE A 236 17.61 0.01 12.64
C ILE A 236 16.49 -0.92 12.19
N SER A 237 16.65 -2.24 12.30
CA SER A 237 15.56 -3.17 12.02
C SER A 237 14.44 -3.04 13.05
N GLU A 238 14.77 -2.95 14.34
CA GLU A 238 13.80 -2.80 15.42
C GLU A 238 13.03 -1.47 15.32
N SER A 239 13.72 -0.38 14.93
CA SER A 239 13.06 0.91 14.69
C SER A 239 12.09 0.86 13.52
N LEU A 240 12.47 0.26 12.39
CA LEU A 240 11.58 0.10 11.24
C LEU A 240 10.37 -0.77 11.56
N ASP A 241 10.56 -1.85 12.33
CA ASP A 241 9.46 -2.68 12.83
C ASP A 241 8.49 -1.88 13.71
N PHE A 242 9.02 -1.04 14.60
CA PHE A 242 8.19 -0.17 15.43
C PHE A 242 7.40 0.85 14.60
N PHE A 243 8.05 1.59 13.70
CA PHE A 243 7.39 2.60 12.88
C PHE A 243 6.36 1.98 11.91
N SER A 244 6.62 0.77 11.41
CA SER A 244 5.64 0.01 10.61
C SER A 244 4.37 -0.34 11.41
N ARG A 245 4.56 -0.80 12.66
CA ARG A 245 3.43 -1.08 13.57
C ARG A 245 2.68 0.20 13.96
N SER A 246 3.40 1.29 14.22
CA SER A 246 2.79 2.58 14.55
C SER A 246 1.98 3.14 13.38
N TYR A 247 2.51 3.09 12.15
CA TYR A 247 1.78 3.43 10.93
C TYR A 247 0.49 2.61 10.79
N SER A 248 0.58 1.30 10.98
CA SER A 248 -0.57 0.39 10.87
C SER A 248 -1.63 0.69 11.93
N TRP A 249 -1.21 0.93 13.17
CA TRP A 249 -2.11 1.31 14.27
C TRP A 249 -2.80 2.66 14.00
N ALA A 250 -2.04 3.68 13.59
CA ALA A 250 -2.60 4.98 13.26
C ALA A 250 -3.56 4.94 12.08
N SER A 251 -3.29 4.09 11.08
CA SER A 251 -4.17 3.87 9.91
C SER A 251 -5.50 3.21 10.30
N GLN A 252 -5.48 2.27 11.25
CA GLN A 252 -6.70 1.63 11.75
C GLN A 252 -7.60 2.63 12.47
N LEU A 253 -7.02 3.49 13.31
CA LEU A 253 -7.76 4.54 14.02
C LEU A 253 -8.30 5.61 13.08
N ASP A 254 -7.48 6.09 12.16
CA ASP A 254 -7.90 7.03 11.12
C ASP A 254 -9.05 6.47 10.27
N SER A 255 -8.96 5.21 9.82
CA SER A 255 -10.06 4.53 9.12
C SER A 255 -11.33 4.46 9.97
N TYR A 256 -11.22 4.13 11.26
CA TYR A 256 -12.38 4.12 12.16
C TYR A 256 -13.08 5.49 12.22
N PHE A 257 -12.33 6.56 12.51
CA PHE A 257 -12.92 7.91 12.61
C PHE A 257 -13.47 8.39 11.26
N CYS A 258 -12.65 8.37 10.20
CA CYS A 258 -12.98 8.97 8.92
C CYS A 258 -13.98 8.14 8.10
N GLN A 259 -13.92 6.81 8.15
CA GLN A 259 -14.74 5.93 7.31
C GLN A 259 -15.96 5.35 8.03
N LYS A 260 -15.95 5.27 9.38
CA LYS A 260 -17.06 4.69 10.15
C LYS A 260 -17.80 5.71 11.01
N LEU A 261 -17.08 6.52 11.79
CA LEU A 261 -17.70 7.40 12.79
C LEU A 261 -18.24 8.70 12.16
N PHE A 262 -17.39 9.49 11.51
CA PHE A 262 -17.75 10.81 10.97
C PHE A 262 -18.90 10.76 9.94
N PRO A 263 -18.99 9.77 9.04
CA PRO A 263 -20.11 9.67 8.08
C PRO A 263 -21.50 9.53 8.73
N LEU A 264 -21.57 9.24 10.03
CA LEU A 264 -22.83 9.16 10.75
C LEU A 264 -23.43 10.52 11.07
N GLN A 265 -22.61 11.57 11.12
CA GLN A 265 -23.08 12.94 11.28
C GLN A 265 -23.31 13.54 9.89
N LYS A 266 -24.55 13.52 9.40
CA LYS A 266 -24.90 14.09 8.09
C LYS A 266 -25.02 15.61 8.17
N ASP A 267 -24.79 16.27 7.04
CA ASP A 267 -25.02 17.71 6.85
C ASP A 267 -24.35 18.61 7.90
N HIS A 268 -23.17 18.19 8.38
CA HIS A 268 -22.46 18.90 9.46
C HIS A 268 -21.87 20.25 9.05
N GLY A 269 -21.74 20.54 7.75
CA GLY A 269 -21.15 21.81 7.26
C GLY A 269 -19.64 22.00 7.53
N LEU A 270 -19.01 21.09 8.29
CA LEU A 270 -17.57 21.07 8.58
C LEU A 270 -16.73 20.66 7.35
N ASP A 271 -15.58 21.31 7.18
CA ASP A 271 -14.58 20.95 6.17
C ASP A 271 -13.61 19.88 6.70
N LEU A 272 -13.93 18.61 6.46
CA LEU A 272 -13.07 17.49 6.86
C LEU A 272 -11.81 17.36 6.00
N SER A 273 -11.76 17.98 4.81
CA SER A 273 -10.57 17.93 3.96
C SER A 273 -9.38 18.67 4.57
N ALA A 274 -9.66 19.64 5.46
CA ALA A 274 -8.66 20.36 6.23
C ALA A 274 -7.99 19.52 7.33
N VAL A 275 -8.57 18.36 7.70
CA VAL A 275 -8.04 17.47 8.75
C VAL A 275 -6.91 16.61 8.19
N ASN A 276 -5.76 17.26 7.96
CA ASN A 276 -4.54 16.64 7.45
C ASN A 276 -3.31 17.25 8.13
N CYS A 277 -2.16 16.60 7.97
CA CYS A 277 -0.87 17.10 8.45
C CYS A 277 -0.09 17.88 7.37
N SER A 278 -0.71 18.24 6.24
CA SER A 278 -0.04 19.01 5.19
C SER A 278 0.39 20.37 5.71
N GLY A 279 1.65 20.73 5.46
CA GLY A 279 2.26 21.96 5.97
C GLY A 279 2.90 21.84 7.35
N VAL A 280 2.72 20.72 8.06
CA VAL A 280 3.51 20.42 9.27
C VAL A 280 4.87 19.89 8.83
N PHE A 281 5.95 20.50 9.33
CA PHE A 281 7.31 20.08 9.02
C PHE A 281 7.57 18.64 9.50
N VAL A 282 8.09 17.79 8.61
CA VAL A 282 8.52 16.42 8.94
C VAL A 282 10.05 16.42 9.02
N PRO A 283 10.64 16.35 10.22
CA PRO A 283 12.07 16.59 10.43
C PRO A 283 12.94 15.35 10.16
N ILE A 284 12.63 14.59 9.11
CA ILE A 284 13.29 13.33 8.75
C ILE A 284 13.83 13.48 7.34
N LEU A 285 15.03 14.05 7.26
CA LEU A 285 15.64 14.47 6.01
C LEU A 285 17.07 13.91 5.95
N PRO A 286 17.44 13.13 4.92
CA PRO A 286 18.76 12.53 4.81
C PRO A 286 19.76 13.56 4.25
N ILE A 287 19.93 14.64 5.01
CA ILE A 287 20.74 15.80 4.64
C ILE A 287 22.03 15.86 5.44
N ILE A 288 23.07 16.38 4.81
CA ILE A 288 24.41 16.60 5.36
C ILE A 288 24.78 18.06 5.07
N ASP A 289 25.54 18.68 5.97
CA ASP A 289 25.97 20.06 5.81
C ASP A 289 27.40 20.13 5.26
N SER A 290 27.71 21.23 4.60
CA SER A 290 29.05 21.47 4.06
C SER A 290 29.99 21.96 5.16
N ALA A 291 31.13 21.29 5.35
CA ALA A 291 32.18 21.86 6.19
C ALA A 291 32.73 23.13 5.54
N ASP A 292 33.01 24.17 6.33
CA ASP A 292 33.43 25.50 5.87
C ASP A 292 34.71 25.48 4.98
N ASP A 293 35.54 24.43 5.06
CA ASP A 293 36.85 24.36 4.36
C ASP A 293 37.14 23.03 3.64
N ALA A 294 36.20 22.09 3.55
CA ALA A 294 36.44 20.81 2.89
C ALA A 294 35.21 20.35 2.11
N HIS A 295 35.40 19.84 0.90
CA HIS A 295 34.36 19.17 0.10
C HIS A 295 33.76 17.91 0.77
N THR A 296 34.02 17.70 2.06
CA THR A 296 33.50 16.63 2.90
C THR A 296 32.30 17.13 3.71
N GLY A 297 31.17 16.44 3.58
CA GLY A 297 29.98 16.73 4.33
C GLY A 297 30.09 16.29 5.80
N VAL A 298 29.43 17.04 6.69
CA VAL A 298 29.37 16.79 8.13
C VAL A 298 27.91 16.61 8.54
N ILE A 299 27.64 15.58 9.34
CA ILE A 299 26.29 15.35 9.87
C ILE A 299 25.89 16.51 10.77
N LEU A 300 24.64 16.93 10.64
CA LEU A 300 24.02 17.97 11.47
C LEU A 300 24.21 17.64 12.97
N PRO A 301 24.76 18.57 13.79
CA PRO A 301 24.86 18.37 15.23
C PRO A 301 23.49 18.25 15.91
N GLU A 302 23.48 17.65 17.10
CA GLU A 302 22.26 17.41 17.90
C GLU A 302 21.45 18.68 18.19
N ARG A 303 22.10 19.85 18.32
CA ARG A 303 21.41 21.14 18.48
C ARG A 303 20.43 21.44 17.34
N ASP A 304 20.71 20.96 16.13
CA ASP A 304 19.85 21.18 14.97
C ASP A 304 18.58 20.30 15.05
N ILE A 305 18.67 19.16 15.73
CA ILE A 305 17.49 18.34 16.04
C ILE A 305 16.50 19.19 16.84
N GLN A 306 16.96 19.91 17.87
CA GLN A 306 16.08 20.76 18.67
C GLN A 306 15.39 21.84 17.83
N ALA A 307 16.13 22.47 16.90
CA ALA A 307 15.56 23.47 16.00
C ALA A 307 14.49 22.86 15.08
N PHE A 308 14.74 21.67 14.52
CA PHE A 308 13.77 20.93 13.72
C PHE A 308 12.53 20.51 14.51
N MET A 309 12.70 20.07 15.76
CA MET A 309 11.59 19.71 16.64
C MET A 309 10.73 20.92 17.00
N ASN A 310 11.35 22.09 17.22
CA ASN A 310 10.62 23.32 17.49
C ASN A 310 9.75 23.73 16.30
N GLU A 311 10.28 23.66 15.07
CA GLU A 311 9.51 23.93 13.85
C GLU A 311 8.32 22.96 13.70
N GLN A 312 8.54 21.66 13.95
CA GLN A 312 7.47 20.67 13.94
C GLN A 312 6.38 21.02 14.97
N LYS A 313 6.77 21.34 16.21
CA LYS A 313 5.84 21.71 17.29
C LYS A 313 5.03 22.96 16.93
N LEU A 314 5.67 23.98 16.34
CA LEU A 314 5.00 25.18 15.86
C LEU A 314 3.94 24.84 14.81
N GLY A 315 4.30 24.06 13.78
CA GLY A 315 3.35 23.64 12.74
C GLY A 315 2.16 22.83 13.29
N LEU A 316 2.39 21.96 14.28
CA LEU A 316 1.32 21.25 14.98
C LEU A 316 0.41 22.21 15.76
N GLN A 317 0.98 23.16 16.50
CA GLN A 317 0.22 24.16 17.27
C GLN A 317 -0.59 25.10 16.38
N GLU A 318 -0.05 25.52 15.24
CA GLU A 318 -0.77 26.33 14.25
C GLU A 318 -1.98 25.59 13.70
N LYS A 319 -1.83 24.30 13.34
CA LYS A 319 -2.94 23.46 12.91
C LYS A 319 -4.00 23.28 13.98
N LEU A 320 -3.60 23.01 15.23
CA LEU A 320 -4.53 22.89 16.36
C LEU A 320 -5.29 24.21 16.60
N THR A 321 -4.61 25.35 16.46
CA THR A 321 -5.23 26.68 16.59
C THR A 321 -6.22 26.94 15.45
N ALA A 322 -5.87 26.56 14.22
CA ALA A 322 -6.78 26.64 13.07
C ALA A 322 -8.02 25.75 13.29
N PHE A 323 -7.85 24.53 13.77
CA PHE A 323 -8.95 23.63 14.12
C PHE A 323 -9.84 24.20 15.22
N GLY A 324 -9.28 24.95 16.17
CA GLY A 324 -10.04 25.69 17.17
C GLY A 324 -11.07 26.64 16.57
N LYS A 325 -10.81 27.20 15.38
CA LYS A 325 -11.73 28.10 14.66
C LYS A 325 -12.73 27.35 13.78
N MET A 326 -12.37 26.16 13.29
CA MET A 326 -13.13 25.40 12.29
C MET A 326 -14.06 24.34 12.90
N PHE A 327 -13.69 23.79 14.06
CA PHE A 327 -14.39 22.67 14.68
C PHE A 327 -14.97 23.05 16.04
N PRO A 328 -16.15 22.52 16.40
CA PRO A 328 -16.81 22.85 17.65
C PRO A 328 -16.01 22.31 18.85
N ALA A 329 -16.02 23.05 19.94
CA ALA A 329 -15.55 22.53 21.21
C ALA A 329 -16.46 21.36 21.66
N SER A 330 -15.86 20.36 22.32
CA SER A 330 -16.62 19.28 22.92
C SER A 330 -17.53 19.84 24.02
N GLN A 331 -18.84 19.79 23.78
CA GLN A 331 -19.92 20.22 24.67
C GLN A 331 -19.90 21.71 25.07
N GLU A 332 -20.31 22.60 24.16
CA GLU A 332 -20.84 23.91 24.59
C GLU A 332 -22.34 23.79 24.90
N LYS A 333 -22.73 24.21 26.11
CA LYS A 333 -24.13 24.49 26.43
C LYS A 333 -24.58 25.63 25.53
N SER A 334 -25.43 25.33 24.55
CA SER A 334 -26.19 26.35 23.84
C SER A 334 -26.91 27.23 24.87
N PRO A 335 -26.82 28.58 24.80
CA PRO A 335 -27.52 29.49 25.70
C PRO A 335 -29.05 29.42 25.55
N ASN A 336 -29.56 28.74 24.53
CA ASN A 336 -30.97 28.38 24.38
C ASN A 336 -31.13 26.86 24.54
N ALA A 337 -31.41 26.40 25.77
CA ALA A 337 -31.82 25.02 26.06
C ALA A 337 -33.14 24.72 25.32
N ASP A 338 -33.22 23.71 24.46
CA ASP A 338 -33.51 22.33 24.87
C ASP A 338 -32.61 21.23 24.24
N SER A 339 -31.52 21.58 23.55
CA SER A 339 -30.57 20.57 23.03
C SER A 339 -29.13 21.07 23.15
N ALA A 340 -28.30 20.35 23.93
CA ALA A 340 -26.85 20.52 23.90
C ALA A 340 -26.35 20.34 22.47
N ALA A 341 -25.36 21.13 22.03
CA ALA A 341 -24.80 21.03 20.69
C ALA A 341 -24.29 19.60 20.45
N SER A 342 -24.95 18.87 19.55
CA SER A 342 -24.69 17.48 19.21
C SER A 342 -23.73 17.39 18.02
N GLY A 343 -22.77 16.47 18.09
CA GLY A 343 -21.85 16.17 17.00
C GLY A 343 -20.82 15.12 17.40
N LEU A 344 -20.46 14.25 16.45
CA LEU A 344 -19.39 13.26 16.55
C LEU A 344 -18.01 13.85 16.20
N ILE A 345 -17.98 15.04 15.60
CA ILE A 345 -16.79 15.70 15.08
C ILE A 345 -16.50 16.94 15.92
N THR A 346 -15.54 16.85 16.84
CA THR A 346 -15.13 17.97 17.69
C THR A 346 -13.64 18.26 17.56
N ARG A 347 -13.17 19.34 18.19
CA ARG A 347 -11.75 19.69 18.29
C ARG A 347 -10.88 18.53 18.80
N LYS A 348 -11.42 17.67 19.67
CA LYS A 348 -10.70 16.52 20.21
C LYS A 348 -10.43 15.46 19.14
N GLU A 349 -11.45 15.03 18.41
CA GLU A 349 -11.29 14.00 17.36
C GLU A 349 -10.35 14.48 16.26
N VAL A 350 -10.45 15.74 15.82
CA VAL A 350 -9.56 16.28 14.78
C VAL A 350 -8.12 16.49 15.27
N ALA A 351 -7.90 16.79 16.55
CA ALA A 351 -6.56 16.85 17.14
C ALA A 351 -5.91 15.46 17.22
N LEU A 352 -6.69 14.43 17.60
CA LEU A 352 -6.25 13.04 17.56
C LEU A 352 -5.88 12.64 16.13
N LEU A 353 -6.73 12.93 15.14
CA LEU A 353 -6.45 12.63 13.73
C LEU A 353 -5.22 13.36 13.19
N LEU A 354 -4.95 14.60 13.60
CA LEU A 354 -3.71 15.31 13.24
C LEU A 354 -2.48 14.57 13.76
N ALA A 355 -2.48 14.17 15.03
CA ALA A 355 -1.37 13.41 15.62
C ALA A 355 -1.17 12.07 14.92
N LEU A 356 -2.25 11.35 14.61
CA LEU A 356 -2.20 10.07 13.89
C LEU A 356 -1.70 10.25 12.45
N ASN A 357 -2.19 11.25 11.72
CA ASN A 357 -1.77 11.55 10.35
C ASN A 357 -0.30 11.97 10.28
N HIS A 358 0.16 12.80 11.22
CA HIS A 358 1.57 13.18 11.30
C HIS A 358 2.46 12.01 11.72
N SER A 359 2.00 11.17 12.64
CA SER A 359 2.68 9.92 13.01
C SER A 359 2.85 8.95 11.82
N LYS A 360 1.83 8.82 10.96
CA LYS A 360 1.93 8.08 9.69
C LYS A 360 2.99 8.69 8.77
N ALA A 361 2.97 10.02 8.60
CA ALA A 361 3.96 10.72 7.77
C ALA A 361 5.38 10.50 8.28
N ILE A 362 5.62 10.63 9.59
CA ILE A 362 6.90 10.34 10.24
C ILE A 362 7.37 8.92 9.93
N SER A 363 6.50 7.93 10.07
CA SER A 363 6.83 6.52 9.85
C SER A 363 7.19 6.22 8.39
N GLN A 364 6.47 6.84 7.45
CA GLN A 364 6.76 6.76 6.01
C GLN A 364 8.11 7.41 5.68
N TYR A 365 8.31 8.67 6.06
CA TYR A 365 9.54 9.41 5.78
C TYR A 365 10.76 8.73 6.40
N TYR A 366 10.64 8.15 7.59
CA TYR A 366 11.72 7.38 8.20
C TYR A 366 12.09 6.15 7.39
N THR A 367 11.09 5.38 6.97
CA THR A 367 11.31 4.19 6.13
C THR A 367 11.98 4.56 4.81
N ASP A 368 11.48 5.62 4.16
CA ASP A 368 12.04 6.11 2.90
C ASP A 368 13.45 6.66 3.06
N ALA A 369 13.75 7.35 4.17
CA ALA A 369 15.07 7.89 4.44
C ALA A 369 16.12 6.78 4.71
N VAL A 370 15.74 5.71 5.42
CA VAL A 370 16.63 4.55 5.61
C VAL A 370 16.84 3.82 4.28
N GLN A 371 15.79 3.64 3.47
CA GLN A 371 15.90 3.02 2.16
C GLN A 371 16.76 3.85 1.21
N TYR A 372 16.62 5.18 1.23
CA TYR A 372 17.47 6.10 0.47
C TYR A 372 18.96 5.91 0.77
N ILE A 373 19.34 5.71 2.05
CA ILE A 373 20.73 5.41 2.41
C ILE A 373 21.22 4.10 1.78
N GLU A 374 20.38 3.08 1.72
CA GLU A 374 20.70 1.78 1.12
C GLU A 374 20.81 1.88 -0.41
N GLU A 375 19.95 2.65 -1.06
CA GLU A 375 20.02 2.89 -2.51
C GLU A 375 21.25 3.70 -2.89
N MET A 376 21.61 4.71 -2.09
CA MET A 376 22.85 5.45 -2.24
C MET A 376 24.08 4.52 -2.12
N LEU A 377 24.08 3.60 -1.15
CA LEU A 377 25.13 2.56 -1.02
C LEU A 377 25.20 1.66 -2.26
N ARG A 378 24.04 1.19 -2.73
CA ARG A 378 23.94 0.33 -3.90
C ARG A 378 24.44 1.04 -5.17
N ALA A 379 24.04 2.28 -5.38
CA ALA A 379 24.48 3.09 -6.52
C ALA A 379 25.99 3.31 -6.52
N GLN A 380 26.59 3.58 -5.36
CA GLN A 380 28.04 3.72 -5.21
C GLN A 380 28.78 2.40 -5.52
N ILE A 381 28.25 1.26 -5.10
CA ILE A 381 28.83 -0.07 -5.44
C ILE A 381 28.73 -0.34 -6.94
N ILE A 382 27.58 -0.06 -7.56
CA ILE A 382 27.39 -0.24 -9.01
C ILE A 382 28.35 0.68 -9.77
N SER A 383 28.49 1.93 -9.36
CA SER A 383 29.44 2.88 -9.97
C SER A 383 30.89 2.39 -9.85
N ALA A 384 31.27 1.81 -8.71
CA ALA A 384 32.62 1.28 -8.50
C ALA A 384 32.91 -0.01 -9.29
N ILE A 385 31.92 -0.89 -9.47
CA ILE A 385 32.07 -2.16 -10.19
C ILE A 385 31.85 -1.98 -11.71
N GLY A 386 31.00 -1.03 -12.11
CA GLY A 386 30.72 -0.63 -13.48
C GLY A 386 29.30 -0.98 -13.96
N LYS A 387 28.79 -2.19 -13.67
CA LYS A 387 27.45 -2.62 -14.12
C LYS A 387 26.89 -3.75 -13.26
N GLU A 388 25.58 -3.70 -12.99
CA GLU A 388 24.82 -4.84 -12.49
C GLU A 388 24.44 -5.78 -13.65
N VAL A 389 24.74 -7.07 -13.50
CA VAL A 389 24.39 -8.09 -14.50
C VAL A 389 22.92 -8.44 -14.38
N THR A 390 22.21 -8.40 -15.50
CA THR A 390 20.79 -8.74 -15.63
C THR A 390 20.59 -10.05 -16.39
N PRO A 391 19.39 -10.67 -16.36
CA PRO A 391 19.09 -11.83 -17.20
C PRO A 391 19.22 -11.57 -18.71
N ASP A 392 19.00 -10.34 -19.15
CA ASP A 392 19.19 -9.94 -20.55
C ASP A 392 20.68 -9.97 -20.92
N ASP A 393 21.56 -9.49 -20.03
CA ASP A 393 23.01 -9.59 -20.22
C ASP A 393 23.47 -11.05 -20.32
N LEU A 394 22.91 -11.93 -19.47
CA LEU A 394 23.18 -13.36 -19.55
C LEU A 394 22.66 -13.96 -20.85
N THR A 395 21.50 -13.52 -21.34
CA THR A 395 20.94 -13.97 -22.62
C THR A 395 21.83 -13.58 -23.79
N GLU A 396 22.34 -12.34 -23.81
CA GLU A 396 23.29 -11.87 -24.82
C GLU A 396 24.61 -12.65 -24.76
N TYR A 397 25.15 -12.82 -23.55
CA TYR A 397 26.34 -13.63 -23.31
C TYR A 397 26.18 -15.05 -23.86
N MET A 398 25.08 -15.73 -23.52
CA MET A 398 24.80 -17.08 -24.00
C MET A 398 24.61 -17.12 -25.51
N ALA A 399 23.98 -16.13 -26.13
CA ALA A 399 23.84 -16.07 -27.59
C ALA A 399 25.19 -16.02 -28.30
N TYR A 400 26.16 -15.26 -27.77
CA TYR A 400 27.53 -15.22 -28.29
C TYR A 400 28.24 -16.58 -28.09
N HIS A 401 28.16 -17.15 -26.90
CA HIS A 401 28.85 -18.40 -26.57
C HIS A 401 28.26 -19.62 -27.28
N ASN A 402 26.95 -19.67 -27.49
CA ASN A 402 26.29 -20.75 -28.23
C ASN A 402 26.83 -20.90 -29.66
N ARG A 403 27.25 -19.80 -30.31
CA ARG A 403 27.90 -19.84 -31.64
C ARG A 403 29.25 -20.55 -31.64
N LYS A 404 29.91 -20.62 -30.49
CA LYS A 404 31.19 -21.31 -30.31
C LYS A 404 31.02 -22.74 -29.79
N LEU A 405 30.00 -22.96 -28.96
CA LEU A 405 29.73 -24.25 -28.31
C LEU A 405 29.02 -25.25 -29.23
N PHE A 406 28.12 -24.78 -30.08
CA PHE A 406 27.32 -25.64 -30.96
C PHE A 406 27.85 -25.64 -32.39
N LYS A 407 27.67 -26.76 -33.09
CA LYS A 407 27.75 -26.76 -34.56
C LYS A 407 26.63 -25.87 -35.10
N TYR A 408 26.85 -25.29 -36.27
CA TYR A 408 25.92 -24.36 -36.92
C TYR A 408 24.45 -24.85 -36.90
N GLU A 409 24.23 -26.13 -37.19
CA GLU A 409 22.90 -26.77 -37.23
C GLU A 409 22.19 -26.93 -35.87
N TYR A 410 22.89 -26.74 -34.75
CA TYR A 410 22.33 -26.84 -33.39
C TYR A 410 22.31 -25.50 -32.64
N ILE A 411 22.74 -24.41 -33.28
CA ILE A 411 22.68 -23.08 -32.67
C ILE A 411 21.19 -22.70 -32.51
N PRO A 412 20.75 -22.21 -31.34
CA PRO A 412 19.39 -21.72 -31.17
C PRO A 412 19.02 -20.65 -32.22
N GLU A 413 17.86 -20.81 -32.83
CA GLU A 413 17.33 -19.92 -33.87
C GLU A 413 16.18 -19.08 -33.32
N VAL A 414 16.03 -17.86 -33.83
CA VAL A 414 14.88 -17.01 -33.49
C VAL A 414 13.57 -17.70 -33.88
N PHE A 415 12.60 -17.77 -32.97
CA PHE A 415 11.28 -18.25 -33.29
C PHE A 415 10.57 -17.17 -34.12
N SER A 416 10.70 -17.26 -35.44
CA SER A 416 10.02 -16.39 -36.40
C SER A 416 9.85 -17.12 -37.72
N HIS A 417 8.61 -17.49 -38.02
CA HIS A 417 8.25 -18.30 -39.18
C HIS A 417 7.38 -17.50 -40.14
N ALA A 418 7.81 -17.41 -41.40
CA ALA A 418 7.01 -16.83 -42.47
C ALA A 418 5.89 -17.80 -42.89
N ILE A 419 4.64 -17.34 -42.82
CA ILE A 419 3.47 -18.09 -43.27
C ILE A 419 3.28 -17.84 -44.76
N ARG A 420 3.30 -18.90 -45.57
CA ARG A 420 3.16 -18.80 -47.03
C ARG A 420 2.59 -20.07 -47.63
N ARG A 421 1.88 -19.90 -48.75
CA ARG A 421 1.55 -21.00 -49.66
C ARG A 421 2.79 -21.45 -50.44
N PRO A 422 2.81 -22.70 -50.95
CA PRO A 422 3.88 -23.16 -51.84
C PRO A 422 4.08 -22.20 -53.01
N GLN A 423 5.33 -21.81 -53.27
CA GLN A 423 5.71 -20.90 -54.37
C GLN A 423 5.09 -19.49 -54.31
N HIS A 424 4.54 -19.07 -53.17
CA HIS A 424 3.97 -17.73 -52.99
C HIS A 424 4.80 -16.88 -52.02
N TYR A 425 4.63 -15.56 -52.14
CA TYR A 425 5.18 -14.60 -51.20
C TYR A 425 4.52 -14.75 -49.80
N PRO A 426 5.23 -14.49 -48.69
CA PRO A 426 4.66 -14.62 -47.36
C PRO A 426 3.40 -13.79 -47.12
N GLU A 427 2.36 -14.46 -46.64
CA GLU A 427 1.08 -13.87 -46.24
C GLU A 427 1.16 -13.22 -44.86
N GLY A 428 2.06 -13.71 -44.02
CA GLY A 428 2.28 -13.20 -42.68
C GLY A 428 3.48 -13.82 -41.99
N ILE A 429 3.61 -13.55 -40.70
CA ILE A 429 4.68 -14.06 -39.83
C ILE A 429 4.04 -14.51 -38.51
N VAL A 430 4.56 -15.61 -37.95
CA VAL A 430 4.29 -16.02 -36.56
C VAL A 430 5.61 -16.05 -35.80
N ALA A 431 5.70 -15.35 -34.68
CA ALA A 431 6.91 -15.24 -33.87
C ALA A 431 6.62 -15.39 -32.36
N LEU A 432 7.64 -15.73 -31.58
CA LEU A 432 7.61 -15.56 -30.13
C LEU A 432 8.48 -14.36 -29.77
N GLU A 433 7.89 -13.36 -29.12
CA GLU A 433 8.55 -12.09 -28.83
C GLU A 433 8.63 -11.82 -27.32
N SER A 434 9.69 -11.14 -26.89
CA SER A 434 9.79 -10.57 -25.54
C SER A 434 8.85 -9.36 -25.39
N ALA A 435 8.71 -8.85 -24.17
CA ALA A 435 8.03 -7.58 -23.90
C ALA A 435 8.62 -6.39 -24.71
N SER A 436 9.89 -6.46 -25.13
CA SER A 436 10.53 -5.46 -25.98
C SER A 436 10.20 -5.60 -27.48
N GLY A 437 9.39 -6.59 -27.88
CA GLY A 437 8.99 -6.82 -29.28
C GLY A 437 10.04 -7.54 -30.13
N SER A 438 11.12 -8.04 -29.51
CA SER A 438 12.17 -8.78 -30.21
C SER A 438 11.88 -10.27 -30.22
N ALA A 439 12.02 -10.92 -31.38
CA ALA A 439 11.85 -12.36 -31.51
C ALA A 439 12.90 -13.11 -30.68
N ILE A 440 12.48 -14.14 -29.95
CA ILE A 440 13.33 -14.84 -28.98
C ILE A 440 14.01 -16.07 -29.61
N PRO A 441 15.30 -16.35 -29.29
CA PRO A 441 15.95 -17.58 -29.72
C PRO A 441 15.41 -18.82 -29.00
N THR A 442 15.30 -19.92 -29.73
CA THR A 442 14.84 -21.23 -29.26
C THR A 442 15.70 -22.33 -29.86
N SER A 443 15.95 -23.39 -29.10
CA SER A 443 16.50 -24.63 -29.69
C SER A 443 15.39 -25.24 -30.53
N VAL A 444 15.64 -25.39 -31.83
CA VAL A 444 14.64 -25.87 -32.79
C VAL A 444 15.05 -27.22 -33.32
N ARG A 445 14.09 -28.15 -33.38
CA ARG A 445 14.23 -29.41 -34.10
C ARG A 445 13.10 -29.52 -35.11
N LYS A 446 13.46 -29.55 -36.39
CA LYS A 446 12.52 -29.88 -37.46
C LYS A 446 12.34 -31.39 -37.52
N LEU A 447 11.09 -31.84 -37.56
CA LEU A 447 10.79 -33.26 -37.77
C LEU A 447 10.97 -33.59 -39.26
N GLU A 448 11.79 -34.59 -39.56
CA GLU A 448 11.93 -35.09 -40.93
C GLU A 448 10.76 -36.00 -41.27
N ASN A 449 10.15 -35.80 -42.44
CA ASN A 449 9.02 -36.57 -42.96
C ASN A 449 7.86 -36.74 -41.95
N PRO A 450 7.26 -35.64 -41.49
CA PRO A 450 6.11 -35.71 -40.61
C PRO A 450 4.92 -36.43 -41.26
N GLN A 451 4.38 -37.44 -40.59
CA GLN A 451 3.04 -37.97 -40.87
C GLN A 451 1.96 -36.87 -40.94
N PRO A 452 0.87 -37.03 -41.68
CA PRO A 452 -0.21 -36.04 -41.70
C PRO A 452 -0.87 -35.93 -40.32
N MET A 453 -1.31 -34.74 -39.94
CA MET A 453 -2.10 -34.52 -38.72
C MET A 453 -3.57 -34.41 -39.04
N THR A 454 -4.41 -34.78 -38.08
CA THR A 454 -5.87 -34.77 -38.20
C THR A 454 -6.53 -34.10 -37.02
N PHE A 455 -7.68 -33.47 -37.26
CA PHE A 455 -8.60 -33.02 -36.22
C PHE A 455 -10.04 -33.01 -36.76
N ASP A 456 -10.98 -33.17 -35.85
CA ASP A 456 -12.41 -33.28 -36.18
C ASP A 456 -13.06 -31.89 -36.09
N ILE A 457 -13.79 -31.47 -37.14
CA ILE A 457 -14.60 -30.24 -37.10
C ILE A 457 -15.91 -30.53 -36.36
N ASN A 458 -16.47 -31.72 -36.59
CA ASN A 458 -17.69 -32.22 -35.99
C ASN A 458 -17.66 -33.76 -36.02
N ALA A 459 -18.72 -34.41 -35.52
CA ALA A 459 -18.81 -35.87 -35.42
C ALA A 459 -18.70 -36.62 -36.77
N ALA A 460 -18.94 -35.95 -37.90
CA ALA A 460 -18.97 -36.55 -39.24
C ALA A 460 -17.85 -36.05 -40.16
N THR A 461 -16.98 -35.12 -39.73
CA THR A 461 -15.99 -34.48 -40.60
C THR A 461 -14.66 -34.32 -39.91
N SER A 462 -13.62 -34.96 -40.47
CA SER A 462 -12.23 -34.84 -40.05
C SER A 462 -11.41 -34.14 -41.13
N ILE A 463 -10.58 -33.18 -40.73
CA ILE A 463 -9.62 -32.51 -41.61
C ILE A 463 -8.28 -33.19 -41.44
N GLN A 464 -7.64 -33.53 -42.56
CA GLN A 464 -6.23 -33.91 -42.61
C GLN A 464 -5.41 -32.75 -43.15
N PHE A 465 -4.27 -32.46 -42.52
CA PHE A 465 -3.37 -31.40 -42.95
C PHE A 465 -1.90 -31.82 -42.87
N HIS A 466 -1.09 -31.16 -43.70
CA HIS A 466 0.34 -31.41 -43.86
C HIS A 466 1.11 -30.11 -43.65
N GLY A 467 2.39 -30.24 -43.31
CA GLY A 467 3.28 -29.10 -43.22
C GLY A 467 4.56 -29.43 -42.47
N PRO A 468 5.53 -28.52 -42.50
CA PRO A 468 6.69 -28.59 -41.62
C PRO A 468 6.25 -28.68 -40.16
N ARG A 469 6.89 -29.56 -39.38
CA ARG A 469 6.68 -29.66 -37.94
C ARG A 469 7.97 -29.33 -37.20
N TYR A 470 7.86 -28.46 -36.21
CA TYR A 470 8.98 -28.01 -35.40
C TYR A 470 8.66 -28.23 -33.93
N ILE A 471 9.68 -28.65 -33.18
CA ILE A 471 9.67 -28.62 -31.72
C ILE A 471 10.64 -27.52 -31.31
N HIS A 472 10.15 -26.62 -30.47
CA HIS A 472 10.93 -25.51 -29.93
C HIS A 472 11.09 -25.68 -28.42
N ALA A 473 12.30 -25.45 -27.92
CA ALA A 473 12.62 -25.47 -26.50
C ALA A 473 13.43 -24.22 -26.13
N ARG A 474 13.17 -23.66 -24.95
CA ARG A 474 13.92 -22.52 -24.42
C ARG A 474 14.05 -22.65 -22.90
N VAL A 475 15.24 -22.33 -22.40
CA VAL A 475 15.49 -22.15 -20.97
C VAL A 475 15.56 -20.65 -20.72
N ASN A 476 14.71 -20.16 -19.82
CA ASN A 476 14.74 -18.77 -19.38
C ASN A 476 15.56 -18.66 -18.08
N HIS A 477 16.20 -17.52 -17.90
CA HIS A 477 16.87 -17.16 -16.67
C HIS A 477 16.09 -16.05 -15.97
N SER A 478 15.96 -16.15 -14.65
CA SER A 478 15.42 -15.12 -13.79
C SER A 478 16.34 -14.97 -12.58
N PHE A 479 16.71 -13.75 -12.24
CA PHE A 479 17.48 -13.48 -11.03
C PHE A 479 16.54 -13.23 -9.86
N SER A 480 17.05 -13.42 -8.64
CA SER A 480 16.24 -13.26 -7.42
C SER A 480 15.61 -11.86 -7.37
N GLY A 481 14.32 -11.79 -7.04
CA GLY A 481 13.59 -10.52 -6.93
C GLY A 481 13.15 -9.91 -8.27
N GLN A 482 13.43 -10.56 -9.41
CA GLN A 482 12.94 -10.10 -10.72
C GLN A 482 11.73 -10.88 -11.18
N THR A 483 10.80 -10.18 -11.82
CA THR A 483 9.65 -10.79 -12.47
C THR A 483 10.13 -11.62 -13.67
N PRO A 484 9.56 -12.83 -13.90
CA PRO A 484 9.88 -13.61 -15.09
C PRO A 484 9.63 -12.82 -16.38
N PRO A 485 10.40 -13.07 -17.45
CA PRO A 485 10.23 -12.35 -18.70
C PRO A 485 8.83 -12.64 -19.29
N ALA A 486 8.09 -11.56 -19.58
CA ALA A 486 6.83 -11.66 -20.31
C ALA A 486 7.09 -11.97 -21.79
N LEU A 487 6.50 -13.06 -22.28
CA LEU A 487 6.61 -13.52 -23.65
C LEU A 487 5.25 -13.49 -24.34
N HIS A 488 5.26 -13.22 -25.63
CA HIS A 488 4.05 -13.15 -26.45
C HIS A 488 4.20 -14.00 -27.70
N LEU A 489 3.15 -14.72 -28.06
CA LEU A 489 2.99 -15.25 -29.41
C LEU A 489 2.41 -14.13 -30.27
N THR A 490 3.18 -13.70 -31.27
CA THR A 490 2.77 -12.67 -32.23
C THR A 490 2.44 -13.30 -33.57
N ALA A 491 1.33 -12.87 -34.17
CA ALA A 491 0.92 -13.28 -35.51
C ALA A 491 0.53 -12.04 -36.31
N ARG A 492 1.29 -11.75 -37.37
CA ARG A 492 1.13 -10.54 -38.18
C ARG A 492 0.78 -10.90 -39.62
N ALA A 493 -0.34 -10.38 -40.14
CA ALA A 493 -0.70 -10.52 -41.55
C ALA A 493 -0.18 -9.33 -42.37
N ARG A 494 0.20 -9.58 -43.63
CA ARG A 494 0.51 -8.50 -44.58
C ARG A 494 -0.77 -7.88 -45.13
N GLN A 495 -0.60 -6.74 -45.81
CA GLN A 495 -1.70 -6.09 -46.53
C GLN A 495 -2.27 -7.03 -47.60
N PHE A 496 -3.60 -7.12 -47.68
CA PHE A 496 -4.32 -7.99 -48.62
C PHE A 496 -4.01 -9.50 -48.50
N SER A 497 -3.53 -9.96 -47.35
CA SER A 497 -3.25 -11.36 -47.05
C SER A 497 -4.07 -11.85 -45.85
N SER A 498 -4.28 -13.16 -45.73
CA SER A 498 -4.96 -13.76 -44.57
C SER A 498 -4.46 -15.18 -44.32
N PHE A 499 -4.33 -15.57 -43.05
CA PHE A 499 -4.09 -16.96 -42.66
C PHE A 499 -4.84 -17.32 -41.38
N ILE A 500 -5.02 -18.62 -41.13
CA ILE A 500 -5.69 -19.13 -39.93
C ILE A 500 -4.63 -19.60 -38.94
N LEU A 501 -4.66 -19.05 -37.72
CA LEU A 501 -3.88 -19.54 -36.60
C LEU A 501 -4.76 -20.43 -35.72
N VAL A 502 -4.32 -21.68 -35.52
CA VAL A 502 -5.01 -22.67 -34.67
C VAL A 502 -4.12 -23.01 -33.48
N ILE A 503 -4.69 -22.93 -32.27
CA ILE A 503 -4.01 -23.22 -31.01
C ILE A 503 -4.72 -24.41 -30.35
N GLY A 504 -3.94 -25.38 -29.90
CA GLY A 504 -4.49 -26.62 -29.34
C GLY A 504 -3.43 -27.53 -28.73
N ASN A 505 -3.87 -28.69 -28.28
CA ASN A 505 -3.01 -29.70 -27.67
C ASN A 505 -2.71 -30.81 -28.68
N ILE A 506 -1.45 -31.21 -28.80
CA ILE A 506 -1.09 -32.43 -29.55
C ILE A 506 -1.46 -33.64 -28.69
N ILE A 507 -2.37 -34.49 -29.17
CA ILE A 507 -2.83 -35.69 -28.44
C ILE A 507 -1.96 -36.91 -28.79
N SER A 508 -1.59 -37.02 -30.07
CA SER A 508 -0.78 -38.13 -30.58
C SER A 508 0.09 -37.67 -31.75
N ALA A 509 0.93 -38.55 -32.28
CA ALA A 509 1.80 -38.26 -33.42
C ALA A 509 1.05 -37.78 -34.69
N THR A 510 -0.26 -38.05 -34.79
CA THR A 510 -1.13 -37.77 -35.94
C THR A 510 -2.42 -37.03 -35.60
N LYS A 511 -2.68 -36.69 -34.31
CA LYS A 511 -3.91 -36.01 -33.88
C LYS A 511 -3.63 -34.78 -33.04
N ILE A 512 -4.27 -33.67 -33.40
CA ILE A 512 -4.31 -32.42 -32.61
C ILE A 512 -5.75 -32.19 -32.12
N ASN A 513 -5.88 -31.60 -30.93
CA ASN A 513 -7.15 -31.08 -30.40
C ASN A 513 -7.13 -29.55 -30.44
N PRO A 514 -7.71 -28.92 -31.48
CA PRO A 514 -7.88 -27.48 -31.54
C PRO A 514 -8.72 -26.98 -30.36
N LYS A 515 -8.25 -25.94 -29.68
CA LYS A 515 -9.01 -25.25 -28.63
C LYS A 515 -9.49 -23.88 -29.09
N HIS A 516 -8.65 -23.18 -29.84
CA HIS A 516 -8.92 -21.84 -30.35
C HIS A 516 -8.46 -21.73 -31.79
N ALA A 517 -9.16 -20.94 -32.59
CA ALA A 517 -8.77 -20.60 -33.94
C ALA A 517 -9.10 -19.14 -34.22
N ILE A 518 -8.26 -18.47 -34.99
CA ILE A 518 -8.43 -17.07 -35.37
C ILE A 518 -7.95 -16.84 -36.80
N ILE A 519 -8.68 -16.01 -37.53
CA ILE A 519 -8.28 -15.53 -38.85
C ILE A 519 -7.50 -14.24 -38.64
N VAL A 520 -6.24 -14.21 -39.07
CA VAL A 520 -5.37 -13.03 -39.04
C VAL A 520 -5.27 -12.49 -40.45
N GLN A 521 -5.70 -11.25 -40.70
CA GLN A 521 -5.82 -10.71 -42.06
C GLN A 521 -5.46 -9.23 -42.17
N ASN A 522 -5.05 -8.82 -43.36
CA ASN A 522 -4.91 -7.42 -43.77
C ASN A 522 -4.32 -6.44 -42.73
N LYS A 523 -3.02 -6.61 -42.42
CA LYS A 523 -2.28 -5.82 -41.40
C LYS A 523 -2.72 -6.04 -39.95
N ASP A 524 -3.51 -7.07 -39.66
CA ASP A 524 -3.72 -7.50 -38.28
C ASP A 524 -2.37 -7.81 -37.59
N ASP A 525 -2.25 -7.33 -36.35
CA ASP A 525 -1.18 -7.66 -35.42
C ASP A 525 -1.80 -8.27 -34.17
N LEU A 526 -1.79 -9.60 -34.11
CA LEU A 526 -2.32 -10.36 -33.00
C LEU A 526 -1.21 -10.64 -31.99
N LEU A 527 -1.46 -10.29 -30.73
CA LEU A 527 -0.54 -10.48 -29.62
C LEU A 527 -1.20 -11.33 -28.53
N ILE A 528 -0.68 -12.54 -28.30
CA ILE A 528 -1.21 -13.47 -27.28
C ILE A 528 -0.16 -13.63 -26.17
N PRO A 529 -0.42 -13.17 -24.93
CA PRO A 529 0.51 -13.35 -23.82
C PRO A 529 0.65 -14.83 -23.45
N LEU A 530 1.89 -15.28 -23.26
CA LEU A 530 2.20 -16.63 -22.81
C LEU A 530 2.22 -16.67 -21.28
N LEU A 531 1.32 -17.46 -20.71
CA LEU A 531 1.35 -17.79 -19.29
C LEU A 531 2.39 -18.90 -19.09
N MET A 532 3.47 -18.57 -18.40
CA MET A 532 4.60 -19.47 -18.17
C MET A 532 4.45 -20.13 -16.80
N GLU A 533 4.57 -21.45 -16.75
CA GLU A 533 4.65 -22.21 -15.50
C GLU A 533 6.10 -22.64 -15.27
N GLN A 534 6.60 -22.46 -14.05
CA GLN A 534 7.92 -22.93 -13.69
C GLN A 534 7.86 -24.43 -13.38
N ILE A 535 8.66 -25.22 -14.10
CA ILE A 535 8.84 -26.63 -13.77
C ILE A 535 9.43 -26.71 -12.35
N PRO A 536 8.78 -27.41 -11.40
CA PRO A 536 9.21 -27.43 -10.01
C PRO A 536 10.62 -28.02 -9.88
N THR A 537 11.39 -27.51 -8.92
CA THR A 537 12.69 -28.10 -8.61
C THR A 537 12.53 -29.51 -8.03
N PRO A 538 13.54 -30.40 -8.14
CA PRO A 538 13.47 -31.73 -7.53
C PRO A 538 13.21 -31.74 -6.02
N LYS A 539 13.53 -30.64 -5.32
CA LYS A 539 13.18 -30.45 -3.91
C LYS A 539 11.71 -30.08 -3.76
N ALA A 540 11.24 -29.05 -4.47
CA ALA A 540 9.84 -28.63 -4.42
C ALA A 540 8.87 -29.74 -4.87
N PHE A 541 9.28 -30.57 -5.84
CA PHE A 541 8.53 -31.74 -6.28
C PHE A 541 8.46 -32.82 -5.19
N ARG A 542 9.58 -33.12 -4.51
CA ARG A 542 9.60 -34.04 -3.36
C ARG A 542 8.75 -33.51 -2.21
N ASP A 543 8.90 -32.26 -1.82
CA ASP A 543 8.13 -31.63 -0.75
C ASP A 543 6.62 -31.63 -1.06
N ALA A 544 6.24 -31.46 -2.33
CA ALA A 544 4.84 -31.56 -2.78
C ALA A 544 4.31 -33.00 -2.72
N ILE A 545 5.13 -33.98 -3.11
CA ILE A 545 4.76 -35.41 -3.15
C ILE A 545 4.74 -36.05 -1.75
N GLU A 546 5.60 -35.60 -0.84
CA GLU A 546 5.61 -36.07 0.56
C GLU A 546 4.28 -35.84 1.27
N SER A 547 3.48 -34.88 0.79
CA SER A 547 2.12 -34.61 1.31
C SER A 547 1.01 -35.48 0.69
N LEU A 548 1.31 -36.27 -0.35
CA LEU A 548 0.34 -37.11 -1.06
C LEU A 548 0.23 -38.51 -0.45
N SER A 549 -0.90 -39.21 -0.69
CA SER A 549 -1.07 -40.59 -0.23
C SER A 549 -0.10 -41.56 -0.94
N PRO A 550 0.26 -42.72 -0.35
CA PRO A 550 1.18 -43.67 -0.97
C PRO A 550 0.77 -44.13 -2.38
N GLU A 551 -0.53 -44.21 -2.66
CA GLU A 551 -1.08 -44.57 -3.97
C GLU A 551 -0.90 -43.43 -5.00
N GLN A 552 -0.99 -42.17 -4.55
CA GLN A 552 -0.74 -40.99 -5.39
C GLN A 552 0.76 -40.76 -5.61
N GLN A 553 1.60 -41.07 -4.61
CA GLN A 553 3.06 -41.05 -4.73
C GLN A 553 3.59 -42.11 -5.70
N ALA A 554 2.92 -43.26 -5.83
CA ALA A 554 3.29 -44.30 -6.78
C ALA A 554 2.88 -43.98 -8.23
N PHE A 555 1.95 -43.03 -8.41
CA PHE A 555 1.45 -42.59 -9.72
C PHE A 555 2.16 -41.33 -10.26
N ALA A 556 2.54 -40.40 -9.39
CA ALA A 556 3.33 -39.21 -9.71
C ALA A 556 4.81 -39.54 -9.92
#